data_AF-A0A0D6LR13-F1
#
_entry.id   AF-A0A0D6LR13-F1
#
_cell.length_a   1.000
_cell.length_b   1.000
_cell.length_c   1.000
_cell.angle_alpha   90.00
_cell.angle_beta   90.00
_cell.angle_gamma   90.00
#
_symmetry.space_group_name_H-M   'P 1'
#
loop_
_entity.id
_entity.type
_entity.pdbx_description
1 polymer ?
#
loop_
_entity_poly.entity_id
_entity_poly.type
_entity_poly.pdbx_seq_one_letter_code
_entity_poly.pdbx_strand_id
1 'polypeptide(L)'
;MLSIVLIFLFALSCSAQEEPDILSAHGGVFRALDWTNEELAEISALHTTASHHKLMQYVANKLSRSEIDEVSRRRIERFLKSKRPPKFLESFLSETDRKYLLQHHAAGDFHQYAVLLFERLFELPKEDAITALRYFGHNFEADSLENAECYECAVSRLAERLAR
;
A
#
# COMPACT_ATOMS: atom_id res chain seq x y z
N MET A 1 45.32 38.99 -31.68
CA MET A 1 44.74 37.65 -31.89
C MET A 1 43.47 37.58 -31.04
N LEU A 2 42.31 37.65 -31.70
CA LEU A 2 40.98 37.64 -31.09
C LEU A 2 40.50 36.18 -31.12
N SER A 3 40.23 35.57 -29.96
CA SER A 3 39.66 34.23 -29.88
C SER A 3 38.13 34.28 -29.85
N ILE A 4 37.54 33.68 -30.88
CA ILE A 4 36.15 33.26 -31.00
C ILE A 4 35.92 32.07 -30.07
N VAL A 5 34.93 32.08 -29.16
CA VAL A 5 34.26 30.84 -28.70
C VAL A 5 32.79 31.10 -28.36
N LEU A 6 31.95 30.61 -29.27
CA LEU A 6 30.63 29.99 -29.12
C LEU A 6 29.77 30.29 -27.88
N ILE A 7 28.64 30.95 -28.18
CA ILE A 7 27.35 30.83 -27.49
C ILE A 7 26.92 29.35 -27.54
N PHE A 8 26.98 28.65 -26.41
CA PHE A 8 26.31 27.36 -26.25
C PHE A 8 24.86 27.62 -25.84
N LEU A 9 23.97 27.48 -26.82
CA LEU A 9 22.57 27.12 -26.62
C LEU A 9 22.52 25.80 -25.85
N PHE A 10 22.35 25.86 -24.52
CA PHE A 10 21.82 24.72 -23.79
C PHE A 10 20.34 24.63 -24.11
N ALA A 11 20.03 23.76 -25.06
CA ALA A 11 18.71 23.22 -25.26
C ALA A 11 18.19 22.75 -23.88
N LEU A 12 17.07 23.35 -23.44
CA LEU A 12 16.24 22.78 -22.40
C LEU A 12 15.89 21.35 -22.85
N SER A 13 16.61 20.38 -22.30
CA SER A 13 16.14 19.02 -22.28
C SER A 13 14.92 19.03 -21.36
N CYS A 14 13.72 19.10 -21.95
CA CYS A 14 12.49 18.65 -21.31
C CYS A 14 12.73 17.20 -20.89
N SER A 15 13.19 16.98 -19.66
CA SER A 15 12.98 15.72 -18.99
C SER A 15 11.48 15.63 -18.76
N ALA A 16 10.77 14.97 -19.67
CA ALA A 16 9.49 14.37 -19.35
C ALA A 16 9.76 13.43 -18.18
N GLN A 17 9.50 13.89 -16.96
CA GLN A 17 9.39 13.00 -15.80
C GLN A 17 8.27 12.04 -16.16
N GLU A 18 8.62 10.78 -16.45
CA GLU A 18 7.65 9.69 -16.50
C GLU A 18 6.82 9.78 -15.22
N GLU A 19 5.51 10.02 -15.37
CA GLU A 19 4.61 9.94 -14.23
C GLU A 19 4.78 8.55 -13.60
N PRO A 20 4.84 8.46 -12.26
CA PRO A 20 5.01 7.19 -11.60
C PRO A 20 3.86 6.25 -11.98
N ASP A 21 4.19 5.16 -12.67
CA ASP A 21 3.21 4.14 -13.04
C ASP A 21 2.69 3.45 -11.78
N ILE A 22 1.54 3.90 -11.29
CA ILE A 22 0.85 3.35 -10.12
C ILE A 22 0.54 1.86 -10.26
N LEU A 23 0.40 1.36 -11.50
CA LEU A 23 0.12 -0.04 -11.78
C LEU A 23 1.39 -0.90 -11.81
N SER A 24 2.58 -0.31 -11.66
CA SER A 24 3.82 -1.06 -11.44
C SER A 24 3.83 -1.79 -10.10
N ALA A 25 3.01 -1.33 -9.13
CA ALA A 25 2.79 -1.99 -7.86
C ALA A 25 2.41 -3.47 -8.05
N HIS A 26 2.82 -4.30 -7.08
CA HIS A 26 2.57 -5.75 -7.12
C HIS A 26 3.11 -6.45 -8.38
N GLY A 27 4.16 -5.89 -9.01
CA GLY A 27 4.81 -6.48 -10.18
C GLY A 27 3.97 -6.37 -11.46
N GLY A 28 3.14 -5.33 -11.57
CA GLY A 28 2.36 -5.07 -12.79
C GLY A 28 1.19 -6.03 -13.03
N VAL A 29 0.80 -6.83 -12.04
CA VAL A 29 -0.23 -7.88 -12.20
C VAL A 29 -1.56 -7.31 -12.68
N PHE A 30 -1.89 -6.08 -12.27
CA PHE A 30 -3.17 -5.45 -12.58
C PHE A 30 -3.15 -4.56 -13.84
N ARG A 31 -2.01 -4.43 -14.54
CA ARG A 31 -1.92 -3.66 -15.79
C ARG A 31 -2.77 -4.24 -16.94
N ALA A 32 -3.14 -5.51 -16.85
CA ALA A 32 -3.98 -6.17 -17.85
C ALA A 32 -5.45 -5.72 -17.80
N LEU A 33 -5.87 -5.08 -16.71
CA LEU A 33 -7.23 -4.55 -16.56
C LEU A 33 -7.23 -3.08 -16.97
N ASP A 34 -8.25 -2.68 -17.73
CA ASP A 34 -8.45 -1.29 -18.14
C ASP A 34 -9.08 -0.49 -17.00
N TRP A 35 -8.28 0.22 -16.21
CA TRP A 35 -8.72 0.96 -15.03
C TRP A 35 -9.03 2.41 -15.35
N THR A 36 -10.17 2.90 -14.87
CA THR A 36 -10.45 4.35 -14.87
C THR A 36 -9.81 5.04 -13.67
N ASN A 37 -9.63 6.36 -13.75
CA ASN A 37 -9.10 7.15 -12.63
C ASN A 37 -9.97 7.04 -11.39
N GLU A 38 -11.30 6.96 -11.54
CA GLU A 38 -12.22 6.76 -10.42
C GLU A 38 -12.01 5.39 -9.75
N GLU A 39 -11.79 4.34 -10.54
CA GLU A 39 -11.52 3.01 -9.99
C GLU A 39 -10.17 2.95 -9.26
N LEU A 40 -9.16 3.64 -9.80
CA LEU A 40 -7.84 3.76 -9.17
C LEU A 40 -7.90 4.56 -7.87
N ALA A 41 -8.72 5.62 -7.82
CA ALA A 41 -8.96 6.38 -6.60
C ALA A 41 -9.66 5.51 -5.54
N GLU A 42 -10.65 4.71 -5.92
CA GLU A 42 -11.31 3.75 -5.02
C GLU A 42 -10.32 2.69 -4.50
N ILE A 43 -9.46 2.14 -5.36
CA ILE A 43 -8.39 1.21 -4.96
C ILE A 43 -7.45 1.87 -3.94
N SER A 44 -7.03 3.11 -4.18
CA SER A 44 -6.19 3.88 -3.25
C SER A 44 -6.87 4.07 -1.89
N ALA A 45 -8.15 4.43 -1.89
CA ALA A 45 -8.94 4.58 -0.67
C ALA A 45 -9.10 3.26 0.11
N LEU A 46 -9.30 2.14 -0.59
CA LEU A 46 -9.41 0.82 0.02
C LEU A 46 -8.08 0.35 0.63
N HIS A 47 -6.94 0.64 -0.02
CA HIS A 47 -5.62 0.42 0.57
C HIS A 47 -5.39 1.26 1.82
N THR A 48 -5.69 2.56 1.72
CA THR A 48 -5.55 3.51 2.84
C THR A 48 -6.35 3.08 4.06
N THR A 49 -7.54 2.53 3.86
CA THR A 49 -8.41 2.09 4.97
C THR A 49 -8.18 0.64 5.39
N ALA A 50 -7.08 0.01 4.95
CA ALA A 50 -6.77 -1.41 5.14
C ALA A 50 -7.96 -2.34 4.81
N SER A 51 -8.87 -1.91 3.92
CA SER A 51 -10.09 -2.61 3.55
C SER A 51 -9.82 -3.68 2.48
N HIS A 52 -8.77 -4.48 2.68
CA HIS A 52 -8.28 -5.44 1.68
C HIS A 52 -9.32 -6.49 1.26
N HIS A 53 -10.26 -6.86 2.15
CA HIS A 53 -11.37 -7.74 1.80
C HIS A 53 -12.29 -7.11 0.74
N LYS A 54 -12.65 -5.83 0.89
CA LYS A 54 -13.41 -5.06 -0.11
C LYS A 54 -12.60 -4.86 -1.38
N LEU A 55 -11.30 -4.54 -1.27
CA LEU A 55 -10.41 -4.41 -2.42
C LEU A 55 -10.38 -5.70 -3.26
N MET A 56 -10.24 -6.86 -2.61
CA MET A 56 -10.25 -8.13 -3.31
C MET A 56 -11.58 -8.40 -4.02
N GLN A 57 -12.70 -8.07 -3.39
CA GLN A 57 -14.01 -8.17 -4.03
C GLN A 57 -14.13 -7.21 -5.23
N TYR A 58 -13.62 -5.99 -5.09
CA TYR A 58 -13.62 -4.97 -6.14
C TYR A 58 -12.83 -5.43 -7.36
N VAL A 59 -11.60 -5.93 -7.15
CA VAL A 59 -10.76 -6.46 -8.24
C VAL A 59 -11.40 -7.71 -8.86
N ALA A 60 -11.98 -8.61 -8.07
CA ALA A 60 -12.67 -9.80 -8.59
C ALA A 60 -13.87 -9.41 -9.48
N ASN A 61 -14.63 -8.39 -9.08
CA ASN A 61 -15.73 -7.85 -9.88
C ASN A 61 -15.23 -7.17 -11.16
N LYS A 62 -14.13 -6.42 -11.11
CA LYS A 62 -13.50 -5.87 -12.33
C LYS A 62 -13.07 -6.99 -13.26
N LEU A 63 -12.42 -8.02 -12.73
CA LEU A 63 -11.93 -9.15 -13.51
C LEU A 63 -13.06 -9.91 -14.22
N SER A 64 -14.21 -10.12 -13.56
CA SER A 64 -15.33 -10.86 -14.14
C SER A 64 -16.00 -10.14 -15.32
N ARG A 65 -15.95 -8.81 -15.35
CA ARG A 65 -16.49 -7.97 -16.43
C ARG A 65 -15.47 -7.54 -17.48
N SER A 66 -14.19 -7.90 -17.31
CA SER A 66 -13.13 -7.48 -18.22
C SER A 66 -12.86 -8.54 -19.28
N GLU A 67 -12.72 -8.09 -20.52
CA GLU A 67 -12.27 -8.90 -21.65
C GLU A 67 -10.74 -8.88 -21.71
N ILE A 68 -10.12 -9.87 -21.06
CA ILE A 68 -8.67 -10.05 -21.05
C ILE A 68 -8.32 -11.50 -21.40
N ASP A 69 -7.07 -11.73 -21.80
CA ASP A 69 -6.58 -13.07 -22.10
C ASP A 69 -6.55 -13.98 -20.85
N GLU A 70 -6.64 -15.29 -21.10
CA GLU A 70 -6.71 -16.31 -20.06
C GLU A 70 -5.45 -16.39 -19.18
N VAL A 71 -4.27 -16.03 -19.73
CA VAL A 71 -3.01 -16.06 -18.97
C VAL A 71 -3.01 -14.93 -17.94
N SER A 72 -3.39 -13.73 -18.35
CA SER A 72 -3.55 -12.58 -17.46
C SER A 72 -4.61 -12.83 -16.40
N ARG A 73 -5.76 -13.40 -16.78
CA ARG A 73 -6.84 -13.77 -15.84
C ARG A 73 -6.33 -14.71 -14.75
N ARG A 74 -5.69 -15.83 -15.11
CA ARG A 74 -5.13 -16.79 -14.14
C ARG A 74 -4.06 -16.18 -13.25
N ARG A 75 -3.24 -15.27 -13.78
CA ARG A 75 -2.22 -14.56 -13.01
C ARG A 75 -2.85 -13.70 -11.91
N ILE A 76 -3.90 -12.96 -12.24
CA ILE A 76 -4.65 -12.13 -11.30
C ILE A 76 -5.35 -13.02 -10.25
N GLU A 77 -6.04 -14.07 -10.66
CA GLU A 77 -6.72 -14.99 -9.73
C GLU A 77 -5.75 -15.64 -8.73
N ARG A 78 -4.58 -16.09 -9.22
CA ARG A 78 -3.52 -16.64 -8.36
C ARG A 78 -3.02 -15.59 -7.37
N PHE A 79 -2.81 -14.36 -7.85
CA PHE A 79 -2.40 -13.25 -6.99
C PHE A 79 -3.42 -13.01 -5.89
N LEU A 80 -4.71 -12.84 -6.24
CA LEU A 80 -5.78 -12.66 -5.27
C LEU A 80 -5.81 -13.81 -4.26
N LYS A 81 -5.75 -15.07 -4.70
CA LYS A 81 -5.71 -16.22 -3.80
C LYS A 81 -4.53 -16.15 -2.81
N SER A 82 -3.35 -15.74 -3.27
CA SER A 82 -2.13 -15.65 -2.45
C SER A 82 -2.10 -14.46 -1.48
N LYS A 83 -2.92 -13.43 -1.73
CA LYS A 83 -2.95 -12.18 -0.96
C LYS A 83 -4.20 -12.00 -0.12
N ARG A 84 -4.94 -13.09 0.13
CA ARG A 84 -6.11 -13.07 1.00
C ARG A 84 -5.74 -12.51 2.39
N PRO A 85 -6.45 -11.48 2.88
CA PRO A 85 -6.23 -10.98 4.23
C PRO A 85 -6.65 -12.04 5.25
N PRO A 86 -5.96 -12.12 6.40
CA PRO A 86 -6.48 -12.78 7.59
C PRO A 86 -7.89 -12.26 7.94
N LYS A 87 -8.80 -13.15 8.35
CA LYS A 87 -10.20 -12.81 8.62
C LYS A 87 -10.38 -11.71 9.67
N PHE A 88 -9.54 -11.70 10.71
CA PHE A 88 -9.64 -10.69 11.76
C PHE A 88 -9.37 -9.26 11.24
N LEU A 89 -8.70 -9.11 10.09
CA LEU A 89 -8.47 -7.80 9.48
C LEU A 89 -9.73 -7.17 8.87
N GLU A 90 -10.83 -7.91 8.71
CA GLU A 90 -12.10 -7.35 8.22
C GLU A 90 -12.66 -6.27 9.17
N SER A 91 -12.42 -6.43 10.47
CA SER A 91 -12.84 -5.52 11.54
C SER A 91 -11.68 -4.78 12.21
N PHE A 92 -10.49 -4.81 11.62
CA PHE A 92 -9.28 -4.26 12.25
C PHE A 92 -9.33 -2.75 12.49
N LEU A 93 -9.76 -1.98 11.49
CA LEU A 93 -10.00 -0.54 11.65
C LEU A 93 -11.48 -0.27 11.89
N SER A 94 -11.77 0.59 12.86
CA SER A 94 -13.13 1.07 13.11
C SER A 94 -13.60 2.03 12.00
N GLU A 95 -14.90 2.30 11.93
CA GLU A 95 -15.42 3.32 11.01
C GLU A 95 -14.83 4.72 11.28
N THR A 96 -14.54 5.02 12.55
CA THR A 96 -13.89 6.28 12.94
C THR A 96 -12.47 6.35 12.40
N ASP A 97 -11.68 5.27 12.54
CA ASP A 97 -10.32 5.19 12.00
C ASP A 97 -10.34 5.36 10.48
N ARG A 98 -11.25 4.66 9.80
CA ARG A 98 -11.40 4.74 8.32
C ARG A 98 -11.71 6.16 7.88
N LYS A 99 -12.63 6.84 8.55
CA LYS A 99 -12.99 8.23 8.23
C LYS A 99 -11.80 9.17 8.44
N TYR A 100 -11.07 9.01 9.54
CA TYR A 100 -9.88 9.79 9.83
C TYR A 100 -8.82 9.60 8.73
N LEU A 101 -8.51 8.34 8.37
CA LEU A 101 -7.53 8.03 7.33
C LEU A 101 -7.90 8.58 5.95
N LEU A 102 -9.18 8.52 5.57
CA LEU A 102 -9.64 9.10 4.30
C LEU A 102 -9.46 10.61 4.25
N GLN A 103 -9.67 11.31 5.37
CA GLN A 103 -9.44 12.75 5.47
C GLN A 103 -7.96 13.10 5.27
N HIS A 104 -7.04 12.34 5.89
CA HIS A 104 -5.60 12.55 5.75
C HIS A 104 -5.06 12.13 4.38
N HIS A 105 -5.59 11.04 3.79
CA HIS A 105 -5.25 10.62 2.43
C HIS A 105 -5.62 11.67 1.38
N ALA A 106 -6.81 12.29 1.51
CA ALA A 106 -7.21 13.39 0.64
C ALA A 106 -6.29 14.63 0.77
N ALA A 107 -5.66 14.82 1.93
CA ALA A 107 -4.69 15.89 2.19
C ALA A 107 -3.24 15.53 1.81
N GLY A 108 -2.97 14.28 1.38
CA GLY A 108 -1.62 13.79 1.07
C GLY A 108 -0.73 13.54 2.29
N ASP A 109 -1.33 13.41 3.49
CA ASP A 109 -0.62 13.20 4.75
C ASP A 109 -0.48 11.71 5.09
N PHE A 110 0.55 11.07 4.53
CA PHE A 110 0.80 9.63 4.69
C PHE A 110 1.45 9.26 6.03
N HIS A 111 1.96 10.22 6.80
CA HIS A 111 2.57 9.94 8.11
C HIS A 111 1.50 9.50 9.10
N GLN A 112 0.35 10.20 9.13
CA GLN A 112 -0.77 9.85 10.01
C GLN A 112 -1.36 8.47 9.72
N TYR A 113 -1.31 8.03 8.45
CA TYR A 113 -1.66 6.66 8.10
C TYR A 113 -0.77 5.64 8.80
N ALA A 114 0.56 5.81 8.73
CA ALA A 114 1.50 4.89 9.34
C ALA A 114 1.31 4.84 10.86
N VAL A 115 1.21 6.01 11.51
CA VAL A 115 1.04 6.10 12.97
C VAL A 115 -0.20 5.34 13.43
N LEU A 116 -1.38 5.65 12.88
CA LEU A 116 -2.62 5.00 13.30
C LEU A 116 -2.61 3.50 13.01
N LEU A 117 -2.06 3.08 11.87
CA LEU A 117 -1.97 1.66 11.52
C LEU A 117 -1.20 0.88 12.58
N PHE A 118 -0.02 1.38 12.98
CA PHE A 118 0.80 0.72 13.98
C PHE A 118 0.19 0.78 15.39
N GLU A 119 -0.44 1.89 15.77
CA GLU A 119 -1.19 1.98 17.03
C GLU A 119 -2.24 0.87 17.11
N ARG A 120 -3.07 0.70 16.07
CA ARG A 120 -4.09 -0.34 16.03
C ARG A 120 -3.50 -1.74 15.97
N LEU A 121 -2.38 -1.93 15.27
CA LEU A 121 -1.67 -3.22 15.23
C LEU A 121 -1.20 -3.65 16.63
N PHE A 122 -0.75 -2.72 17.45
CA PHE A 122 -0.23 -3.01 18.79
C PHE A 122 -1.33 -3.21 19.84
N GLU A 123 -2.57 -2.84 19.54
CA GLU A 123 -3.75 -3.18 20.36
C GLU A 123 -4.26 -4.61 20.11
N LEU A 124 -3.80 -5.28 19.05
CA LEU A 124 -4.16 -6.66 18.75
C LEU A 124 -3.48 -7.64 19.73
N PRO A 125 -4.07 -8.83 19.94
CA PRO A 125 -3.34 -9.95 20.56
C PRO A 125 -2.03 -10.22 19.83
N LYS A 126 -0.97 -10.60 20.56
CA LYS A 126 0.40 -10.81 20.02
C LYS A 126 0.41 -11.55 18.67
N GLU A 127 -0.25 -12.69 18.60
CA GLU A 127 -0.25 -13.54 17.39
C GLU A 127 -0.92 -12.85 16.18
N ASP A 128 -2.01 -12.12 16.44
CA ASP A 128 -2.72 -11.36 15.41
C ASP A 128 -1.90 -10.14 14.96
N ALA A 129 -1.24 -9.45 15.89
CA ALA A 129 -0.33 -8.34 15.60
C ALA A 129 0.84 -8.79 14.71
N ILE A 130 1.52 -9.89 15.06
CA ILE A 130 2.62 -10.47 14.27
C ILE A 130 2.12 -10.89 12.89
N THR A 131 0.98 -11.59 12.82
CA THR A 131 0.37 -12.02 11.57
C THR A 131 0.03 -10.83 10.67
N ALA A 132 -0.54 -9.77 11.24
CA ALA A 132 -0.91 -8.57 10.51
C ALA A 132 0.32 -7.80 10.02
N LEU A 133 1.38 -7.66 10.84
CA LEU A 133 2.64 -7.07 10.42
C LEU A 133 3.24 -7.81 9.21
N ARG A 134 3.30 -9.14 9.25
CA ARG A 134 3.76 -9.94 8.10
C ARG A 134 2.88 -9.72 6.87
N TYR A 135 1.56 -9.66 7.06
CA TYR A 135 0.62 -9.43 5.97
C TYR A 135 0.84 -8.07 5.29
N PHE A 136 1.04 -7.01 6.07
CA PHE A 136 1.34 -5.67 5.56
C PHE A 136 2.78 -5.50 5.06
N GLY A 137 3.65 -6.52 5.22
CA GLY A 137 5.03 -6.51 4.73
C GLY A 137 6.08 -6.05 5.74
N HIS A 138 5.67 -5.77 6.98
CA HIS A 138 6.53 -5.38 8.11
C HIS A 138 7.18 -6.62 8.76
N ASN A 139 7.90 -7.40 7.95
CA ASN A 139 8.49 -8.67 8.39
C ASN A 139 9.55 -8.48 9.48
N PHE A 140 10.33 -7.40 9.38
CA PHE A 140 11.36 -7.10 10.38
C PHE A 140 10.76 -6.78 11.75
N GLU A 141 9.70 -5.97 11.78
CA GLU A 141 8.96 -5.66 13.00
C GLU A 141 8.28 -6.91 13.56
N ALA A 142 7.67 -7.73 12.70
CA ALA A 142 7.08 -9.01 13.09
C ALA A 142 8.12 -9.94 13.75
N ASP A 143 9.28 -10.13 13.11
CA ASP A 143 10.36 -10.96 13.62
C ASP A 143 10.90 -10.41 14.97
N SER A 144 10.99 -9.08 15.09
CA SER A 144 11.43 -8.42 16.32
C SER A 144 10.48 -8.66 17.49
N LEU A 145 9.16 -8.60 17.23
CA LEU A 145 8.14 -8.84 18.25
C LEU A 145 7.98 -10.32 18.61
N GLU A 146 8.08 -11.20 17.62
CA GLU A 146 7.94 -12.65 17.80
C GLU A 146 9.01 -13.19 18.75
N ASN A 147 10.26 -12.76 18.54
CA ASN A 147 11.45 -13.22 19.27
C ASN A 147 11.77 -12.40 20.54
N ALA A 148 10.92 -11.42 20.90
CA ALA A 148 11.16 -10.58 22.06
C ALA A 148 10.96 -11.36 23.38
N GLU A 149 11.93 -11.27 24.28
CA GLU A 149 11.80 -11.78 25.66
C GLU A 149 10.65 -11.10 26.42
N CYS A 150 10.41 -9.82 26.15
CA CYS A 150 9.29 -9.03 26.65
C CYS A 150 8.56 -8.37 25.47
N TYR A 151 7.41 -8.93 25.08
CA TYR A 151 6.60 -8.43 23.97
C TYR A 151 6.18 -6.97 24.18
N GLU A 152 5.61 -6.65 25.35
CA GLU A 152 5.16 -5.27 25.68
C GLU A 152 6.29 -4.25 25.64
N CYS A 153 7.48 -4.64 26.10
CA CYS A 153 8.67 -3.79 26.05
C CYS A 153 9.10 -3.52 24.60
N ALA A 154 9.02 -4.54 23.73
CA ALA A 154 9.36 -4.41 22.32
C ALA A 154 8.35 -3.55 21.56
N VAL A 155 7.05 -3.74 21.83
CA VAL A 155 5.96 -2.89 21.32
C VAL A 155 6.19 -1.43 21.71
N SER A 156 6.46 -1.15 22.99
CA SER A 156 6.72 0.22 23.48
C SER A 156 7.87 0.88 22.73
N ARG A 157 8.98 0.16 22.51
CA ARG A 157 10.14 0.66 21.74
C ARG A 157 9.81 0.91 20.27
N LEU A 158 8.99 0.08 19.65
CA LEU A 158 8.56 0.29 18.26
C LEU A 158 7.63 1.51 18.15
N ALA A 159 6.66 1.65 19.05
CA ALA A 159 5.78 2.81 19.10
C ALA A 159 6.57 4.12 19.28
N GLU A 160 7.55 4.16 20.19
CA GLU A 160 8.43 5.33 20.39
C GLU A 160 9.25 5.69 19.14
N ARG A 161 9.62 4.69 18.32
CA ARG A 161 10.35 4.94 17.06
C ARG A 161 9.45 5.50 15.97
N LEU A 162 8.19 5.09 15.93
CA LEU A 162 7.21 5.50 14.92
C LEU A 162 6.65 6.91 15.18
N ALA A 163 6.64 7.34 16.45
CA ALA A 163 6.21 8.68 16.86
C ALA A 163 7.26 9.80 16.62
N ARG A 164 8.44 9.46 16.09
CA ARG A 164 9.54 10.40 15.79
C ARG A 164 9.62 10.69 14.31
#